data_AF-A0A923B660-F1
#
_entry.id   AF-A0A923B660-F1
#
_cell.length_a   1.000
_cell.length_b   1.000
_cell.length_c   1.000
_cell.angle_alpha   90.00
_cell.angle_beta   90.00
_cell.angle_gamma   90.00
#
_symmetry.space_group_name_H-M   'P 1'
#
loop_
_entity.id
_entity.type
_entity.pdbx_description
1 polymer ?
#
loop_
_entity_poly.entity_id
_entity_poly.type
_entity_poly.pdbx_seq_one_letter_code
_entity_poly.pdbx_strand_id
1 'polypeptide(L)' 'MVVNADLPLWLAGIGIAVAVPLTFMVANWVRKNVDHGEMRFGPDGKVIEDEESK' A
#
# COMPACT_ATOMS: atom_id res chain seq x y z
N MET A 1 5.71 4.24 41.93
CA MET A 1 5.25 3.36 40.84
C MET A 1 6.46 2.99 40.02
N VAL A 2 6.94 1.74 40.10
CA VAL A 2 8.04 1.27 39.24
C VAL A 2 7.42 1.03 37.87
N VAL A 3 7.76 1.86 36.88
CA VAL A 3 7.35 1.64 35.49
C VAL A 3 8.30 0.59 34.92
N ASN A 4 7.92 -0.69 35.04
CA ASN A 4 8.57 -1.73 34.25
C ASN A 4 8.11 -1.56 32.81
N ALA A 5 9.06 -1.36 31.89
CA ALA A 5 8.78 -1.36 30.46
C ALA A 5 8.35 -2.77 30.06
N ASP A 6 7.04 -3.01 30.07
CA ASP A 6 6.43 -4.26 29.65
C ASP A 6 6.59 -4.40 28.13
N LEU A 7 7.68 -5.04 27.71
CA LEU A 7 8.06 -5.24 26.31
C LEU A 7 6.87 -5.72 25.44
N PRO A 8 6.10 -6.74 25.85
CA PRO A 8 4.85 -7.12 25.19
C PRO A 8 3.88 -5.96 24.97
N LEU A 9 3.62 -5.13 25.99
CA LEU A 9 2.71 -3.99 25.91
C LEU A 9 3.22 -2.91 24.94
N TRP A 10 4.53 -2.64 24.95
CA TRP A 10 5.16 -1.71 24.02
C TRP A 10 5.08 -2.19 22.57
N LEU A 11 5.34 -3.47 22.31
CA LEU A 11 5.22 -4.06 20.98
C LEU A 11 3.76 -4.02 20.49
N ALA A 12 2.79 -4.32 21.35
CA ALA A 12 1.38 -4.22 21.02
C ALA A 12 0.99 -2.76 20.68
N GLY A 13 1.41 -1.80 21.51
CA GLY A 13 1.15 -0.37 21.28
C GLY A 13 1.73 0.14 19.96
N ILE A 14 3.00 -0.21 19.67
CA ILE A 14 3.65 0.14 18.40
C ILE A 14 2.91 -0.51 17.23
N GLY A 15 2.58 -1.80 17.33
CA GLY A 15 1.85 -2.54 16.30
C GLY A 15 0.52 -1.88 15.96
N ILE A 16 -0.25 -1.48 16.96
CA ILE A 16 -1.52 -0.76 16.78
C ILE A 16 -1.27 0.60 16.12
N ALA A 17 -0.26 1.36 16.59
CA ALA A 17 0.04 2.69 16.06
C ALA A 17 0.44 2.67 14.58
N VAL A 18 1.17 1.63 14.13
CA VAL A 18 1.65 1.53 12.74
C VAL A 18 0.70 0.76 11.82
N ALA A 19 -0.28 0.03 12.34
CA ALA A 19 -1.17 -0.81 11.53
C ALA A 19 -1.89 -0.01 10.43
N VAL A 20 -2.49 1.12 10.79
CA VAL A 20 -3.24 1.98 9.85
C VAL A 20 -2.32 2.63 8.80
N PRO A 21 -1.25 3.35 9.16
CA PRO A 21 -0.40 3.95 8.13
C PRO A 21 0.26 2.91 7.22
N LEU A 22 0.65 1.74 7.75
CA LEU A 22 1.24 0.67 6.93
C LEU A 22 0.25 0.12 5.91
N THR A 23 -1.03 -0.09 6.28
CA THR A 23 -2.02 -0.59 5.31
C THR A 23 -2.22 0.39 4.15
N PHE A 24 -2.27 1.69 4.42
CA PHE A 24 -2.36 2.70 3.36
C PHE A 24 -1.07 2.83 2.54
N MET A 25 0.11 2.70 3.16
CA MET A 25 1.39 2.66 2.44
C MET A 25 1.44 1.49 1.48
N VAL A 26 1.05 0.29 1.93
CA VAL A 26 0.99 -0.91 1.09
C VAL A 26 -0.03 -0.75 -0.02
N ALA A 27 -1.23 -0.23 0.26
CA ALA A 27 -2.25 0.01 -0.76
C ALA A 27 -1.78 1.00 -1.83
N ASN A 28 -1.11 2.09 -1.43
CA ASN A 28 -0.53 3.06 -2.36
C ASN A 28 0.64 2.47 -3.16
N TRP A 29 1.46 1.62 -2.54
CA TRP A 29 2.51 0.90 -3.24
C TRP A 29 1.92 -0.05 -4.29
N VAL A 30 0.90 -0.83 -3.95
CA VAL A 30 0.17 -1.70 -4.89
C VAL A 30 -0.37 -0.87 -6.05
N ARG A 31 -1.06 0.24 -5.77
CA ARG A 31 -1.55 1.16 -6.81
C ARG A 31 -0.44 1.68 -7.74
N LYS A 32 0.79 1.83 -7.27
CA LYS A 32 1.87 2.39 -8.10
C LYS A 32 2.69 1.35 -8.84
N ASN A 33 2.78 0.14 -8.31
CA ASN A 33 3.75 -0.86 -8.76
C ASN A 33 3.10 -2.16 -9.25
N VAL A 34 1.79 -2.33 -9.05
CA VAL A 34 1.04 -3.41 -9.66
C VAL A 34 0.37 -2.85 -10.89
N ASP A 35 0.68 -3.42 -12.04
CA ASP A 35 0.00 -3.10 -13.29
C ASP A 35 -1.50 -3.30 -13.09
N HIS A 36 -2.25 -2.22 -13.21
CA HIS A 36 -3.69 -2.30 -13.21
C HIS A 36 -4.06 -2.97 -14.53
N GLY A 37 -4.37 -4.26 -14.47
CA GLY A 37 -4.69 -5.10 -15.61
C GLY A 37 -5.98 -4.72 -16.35
N GLU A 38 -6.48 -3.50 -16.16
CA GLU A 38 -7.29 -2.83 -17.18
C GLU A 38 -6.38 -2.48 -18.35
N MET A 39 -5.95 -3.50 -19.10
CA MET A 39 -5.61 -3.31 -20.51
C MET A 39 -6.82 -2.61 -21.13
N ARG A 40 -6.70 -1.30 -21.32
CA ARG A 40 -7.79 -0.51 -21.88
C ARG A 40 -7.78 -0.84 -23.36
N PHE A 41 -8.65 -1.74 -23.79
CA PHE A 41 -8.79 -2.04 -25.20
C PHE A 41 -9.62 -0.92 -25.84
N GLY A 42 -9.08 -0.31 -26.89
CA GLY A 42 -9.85 0.65 -27.69
C GLY A 42 -11.04 -0.04 -28.38
N PRO A 43 -11.97 0.74 -28.97
CA PRO A 43 -13.06 0.21 -29.79
C PRO A 43 -12.59 -0.73 -30.92
N ASP A 44 -11.32 -0.59 -31.31
CA ASP A 44 -10.65 -1.38 -32.34
C ASP A 44 -9.97 -2.67 -31.81
N GLY A 45 -10.16 -3.01 -30.52
CA GLY A 45 -9.61 -4.23 -29.90
C GLY A 45 -8.10 -4.20 -29.66
N LYS A 46 -7.44 -3.06 -29.86
CA LYS A 46 -6.00 -2.87 -29.59
C LYS A 46 -5.78 -2.36 -28.17
N VAL A 47 -4.70 -2.80 -27.54
CA VAL A 47 -4.26 -2.28 -26.24
C VAL A 47 -3.96 -0.79 -26.40
N ILE A 48 -4.68 0.05 -25.64
CA ILE A 48 -4.30 1.45 -25.42
C ILE A 48 -3.17 1.38 -24.40
N GLU A 49 -1.95 1.31 -24.92
CA GLU A 49 -0.79 1.72 -24.15
C GLU A 49 -0.93 3.24 -24.00
N ASP A 50 -1.32 3.71 -22.80
CA ASP A 50 -1.20 5.13 -22.47
C ASP A 50 0.31 5.44 -22.40
N GLU A 51 0.96 5.58 -23.57
CA GLU A 51 2.31 6.16 -23.69
C GLU A 51 2.24 7.64 -23.30
N GLU A 52 2.36 7.95 -22.01
CA GLU A 52 2.76 9.27 -21.49
C GLU A 52 3.14 9.06 -20.01
N SER A 53 4.36 9.32 -19.53
CA SER A 53 5.34 10.35 -19.88
C SER A 53 6.73 9.89 -19.40
N LYS A 54 7.78 10.41 -20.05
CA LYS A 54 9.12 10.55 -19.47
C LYS A 54 9.10 11.06 -18.03
#